data_AF-A0A182G551-F1
#
_entry.id   AF-A0A182G551-F1
#
_cell.length_a   1.000
_cell.length_b   1.000
_cell.length_c   1.000
_cell.angle_alpha   90.00
_cell.angle_beta   90.00
_cell.angle_gamma   90.00
#
_symmetry.space_group_name_H-M   'P 1'
#
loop_
_entity.id
_entity.type
_entity.pdbx_description
1 polymer ?
#
loop_
_entity_poly.entity_id
_entity_poly.type
_entity_poly.pdbx_seq_one_letter_code
_entity_poly.pdbx_strand_id
1 'polypeptide(L)'
;MFEAICNHIKYATNKGNLRSAITIFPQRTDGTHDYRIWNAQLISYAGYKGQDGKIVGDPMNVEFTDFCIKLGWKSKGTEWDILPVVVSANGHDPDYFDYPSELILEVPFSHPQYKWFAEMGLRWYALPAVSGMLFDCGGIQFTATSFSGWYMSTEIGCRNLCDINRRNLLEPIAVKMGLDTRNPTSLWKDKTLVEINIAVLHSFQSRNITIVDHHTASESFMKHYENAPCCTRSRAGTSPSWTTIRLARAL
;
A
#
# COMPACT_ATOMS: atom_id res chain seq x y z
N MET A 1 -10.52 13.36 -14.79
CA MET A 1 -10.20 12.23 -13.86
C MET A 1 -9.31 12.68 -12.71
N PHE A 2 -8.16 13.30 -13.01
CA PHE A 2 -7.18 13.73 -12.01
C PHE A 2 -7.77 14.55 -10.85
N GLU A 3 -8.62 15.54 -11.12
CA GLU A 3 -9.27 16.34 -10.08
C GLU A 3 -10.12 15.49 -9.12
N ALA A 4 -10.90 14.54 -9.66
CA ALA A 4 -11.70 13.63 -8.85
C ALA A 4 -10.83 12.71 -7.98
N ILE A 5 -9.68 12.28 -8.50
CA ILE A 5 -8.68 11.51 -7.74
C ILE A 5 -8.08 12.38 -6.62
N CYS A 6 -7.77 13.64 -6.89
CA CYS A 6 -7.27 14.55 -5.87
C CYS A 6 -8.30 14.76 -4.76
N ASN A 7 -9.58 14.96 -5.13
CA ASN A 7 -10.67 15.08 -4.19
C ASN A 7 -10.88 13.80 -3.37
N HIS A 8 -10.73 12.63 -3.98
CA HIS A 8 -10.75 11.34 -3.29
C HIS A 8 -9.66 11.26 -2.23
N ILE A 9 -8.39 11.53 -2.57
CA ILE A 9 -7.27 11.46 -1.63
C ILE A 9 -7.46 12.48 -0.50
N LYS A 10 -7.88 13.72 -0.81
CA LYS A 10 -8.14 14.76 0.20
C LYS A 10 -9.25 14.33 1.17
N TYR A 11 -10.35 13.82 0.63
CA TYR A 11 -11.48 13.34 1.41
C TYR A 11 -11.08 12.15 2.29
N ALA A 12 -10.43 11.14 1.70
CA ALA A 12 -10.08 9.92 2.39
C ALA A 12 -8.98 10.11 3.43
N THR A 13 -7.98 10.96 3.14
CA THR A 13 -6.86 11.23 4.05
C THR A 13 -7.32 11.98 5.31
N ASN A 14 -8.20 12.99 5.16
CA ASN A 14 -8.85 13.70 6.28
C ASN A 14 -7.90 14.03 7.45
N LYS A 15 -6.72 14.59 7.14
CA LYS A 15 -5.67 14.97 8.10
C LYS A 15 -5.21 13.83 9.05
N GLY A 16 -5.26 12.58 8.59
CA GLY A 16 -4.86 11.40 9.34
C GLY A 16 -6.02 10.56 9.88
N ASN A 17 -7.22 11.15 10.05
CA ASN A 17 -8.42 10.40 10.44
C ASN A 17 -9.08 9.77 9.20
N LEU A 18 -8.46 8.71 8.69
CA LEU A 18 -8.76 8.11 7.39
C LEU A 18 -10.24 7.71 7.27
N ARG A 19 -10.81 7.93 6.09
CA ARG A 19 -12.20 7.57 5.74
C ARG A 19 -12.22 6.64 4.54
N SER A 20 -12.98 5.56 4.64
CA SER A 20 -13.22 4.69 3.50
C SER A 20 -14.00 5.45 2.42
N ALA A 21 -13.55 5.35 1.18
CA ALA A 21 -14.16 6.03 0.05
C ALA A 21 -13.99 5.19 -1.22
N ILE A 22 -14.89 5.38 -2.18
CA ILE A 22 -14.75 4.87 -3.54
C ILE A 22 -15.08 5.98 -4.52
N THR A 23 -14.31 6.07 -5.60
CA THR A 23 -14.59 6.93 -6.76
C THR A 23 -14.74 6.04 -7.98
N ILE A 24 -15.91 6.12 -8.61
CA ILE A 24 -16.31 5.31 -9.75
C ILE A 24 -16.36 6.23 -10.97
N PHE A 25 -15.53 5.95 -11.98
CA PHE A 25 -15.56 6.65 -13.27
C PHE A 25 -16.58 6.02 -14.21
N PRO A 26 -16.88 6.60 -15.39
CA PRO A 26 -17.89 6.07 -16.31
C PRO A 26 -17.72 4.58 -16.63
N GLN A 27 -18.84 3.88 -16.80
CA GLN A 27 -18.87 2.48 -17.16
C GLN A 27 -18.32 2.23 -18.56
N ARG A 28 -17.82 1.02 -18.80
CA ARG A 28 -17.49 0.50 -20.12
C ARG A 28 -18.72 0.50 -21.02
N THR A 29 -18.50 0.86 -22.28
CA THR A 29 -19.52 0.88 -23.35
C THR A 29 -19.21 -0.19 -24.40
N ASP A 30 -18.30 0.09 -25.33
CA ASP A 30 -17.95 -0.77 -26.48
C ASP A 30 -16.56 -1.43 -26.35
N GLY A 31 -15.89 -1.22 -25.21
CA GLY A 31 -14.55 -1.74 -24.93
C GLY A 31 -13.41 -0.96 -25.57
N THR A 32 -13.70 0.06 -26.40
CA THR A 32 -12.70 0.96 -26.98
C THR A 32 -12.66 2.32 -26.28
N HIS A 33 -13.73 2.69 -25.57
CA HIS A 33 -13.87 3.96 -24.85
C HIS A 33 -13.71 3.83 -23.33
N ASP A 34 -12.86 2.91 -22.87
CA ASP A 34 -12.69 2.67 -21.44
C ASP A 34 -12.02 3.86 -20.72
N TYR A 35 -12.44 4.07 -19.47
CA TYR A 35 -11.71 4.86 -18.50
C TYR A 35 -10.75 3.94 -17.74
N ARG A 36 -9.49 4.35 -17.55
CA ARG A 36 -8.48 3.52 -16.87
C ARG A 36 -7.63 4.38 -15.94
N ILE A 37 -7.37 3.84 -14.75
CA ILE A 37 -6.25 4.27 -13.91
C ILE A 37 -5.19 3.18 -14.07
N TRP A 38 -4.00 3.55 -14.53
CA TRP A 38 -2.95 2.57 -14.84
C TRP A 38 -2.17 2.15 -13.60
N ASN A 39 -2.13 3.00 -12.57
CA ASN A 39 -1.53 2.68 -11.29
C ASN A 39 -2.32 1.56 -10.60
N ALA A 40 -1.61 0.58 -10.02
CA ALA A 40 -2.24 -0.47 -9.22
C ALA A 40 -2.82 0.09 -7.90
N GLN A 41 -2.12 1.06 -7.30
CA GLN A 41 -2.57 1.90 -6.21
C GLN A 41 -2.38 3.36 -6.60
N LEU A 42 -3.27 4.26 -6.19
CA LEU A 42 -3.13 5.69 -6.49
C LEU A 42 -1.77 6.21 -6.00
N ILE A 43 -1.46 5.94 -4.73
CA ILE A 43 -0.21 6.36 -4.12
C ILE A 43 0.70 5.15 -4.04
N SER A 44 1.89 5.27 -4.63
CA SER A 44 2.94 4.27 -4.57
C SER A 44 4.29 4.92 -4.79
N TYR A 45 5.35 4.34 -4.22
CA TYR A 45 6.71 4.78 -4.47
C TYR A 45 7.25 4.18 -5.75
N ALA A 46 8.02 4.95 -6.50
CA ALA A 46 8.70 4.49 -7.69
C ALA A 46 9.82 3.50 -7.37
N GLY A 47 10.25 2.75 -8.39
CA GLY A 47 11.38 1.83 -8.34
C GLY A 47 12.28 2.02 -9.55
N TYR A 48 13.57 2.23 -9.34
CA TYR A 48 14.56 2.50 -10.39
C TYR A 48 15.58 1.38 -10.43
N LYS A 49 15.70 0.71 -11.58
CA LYS A 49 16.72 -0.31 -11.79
C LYS A 49 18.01 0.34 -12.29
N GLY A 50 19.06 0.31 -11.47
CA GLY A 50 20.40 0.75 -11.81
C GLY A 50 21.09 -0.15 -12.82
N GLN A 51 22.17 0.35 -13.42
CA GLN A 51 22.99 -0.41 -14.39
C GLN A 51 23.69 -1.63 -13.76
N ASP A 52 23.99 -1.55 -12.47
CA ASP A 52 24.55 -2.63 -11.64
C ASP A 52 23.51 -3.68 -11.23
N GLY A 53 22.25 -3.52 -11.64
CA GLY A 53 21.13 -4.37 -11.27
C GLY A 53 20.56 -4.08 -9.88
N LYS A 54 21.13 -3.13 -9.14
CA LYS A 54 20.57 -2.68 -7.86
C LYS A 54 19.32 -1.85 -8.11
N ILE A 55 18.32 -2.03 -7.24
CA ILE A 55 17.08 -1.25 -7.30
C ILE A 55 17.12 -0.17 -6.22
N VAL A 56 16.76 1.06 -6.58
CA VAL A 56 16.49 2.18 -5.68
C VAL A 56 14.98 2.38 -5.61
N GLY A 57 14.41 2.59 -4.42
CA GLY A 57 12.97 2.70 -4.24
C GLY A 57 12.27 1.35 -4.08
N ASP A 58 11.10 1.18 -4.69
CA ASP A 58 10.26 -0.02 -4.55
C ASP A 58 10.36 -0.98 -5.75
N PRO A 59 10.96 -2.18 -5.59
CA PRO A 59 11.09 -3.15 -6.68
C PRO A 59 9.78 -3.56 -7.35
N MET A 60 8.65 -3.51 -6.63
CA MET A 60 7.35 -3.86 -7.19
C MET A 60 6.94 -2.94 -8.35
N ASN A 61 7.44 -1.70 -8.36
CA ASN A 61 6.97 -0.67 -9.28
C ASN A 61 7.99 -0.35 -10.38
N VAL A 62 9.05 -1.14 -10.55
CA VAL A 62 10.10 -0.87 -11.56
C VAL A 62 9.54 -0.75 -12.96
N GLU A 63 8.75 -1.73 -13.41
CA GLU A 63 8.17 -1.74 -14.76
C GLU A 63 7.25 -0.53 -14.98
N PHE A 64 6.42 -0.21 -13.99
CA PHE A 64 5.51 0.93 -14.09
C PHE A 64 6.24 2.28 -14.01
N THR A 65 7.33 2.35 -13.23
CA THR A 65 8.20 3.52 -13.16
C THR A 65 8.86 3.79 -14.52
N ASP A 66 9.39 2.74 -15.16
CA ASP A 66 9.96 2.83 -16.51
C ASP A 66 8.92 3.29 -17.55
N PHE A 67 7.68 2.81 -17.42
CA PHE A 67 6.57 3.27 -18.25
C PHE A 67 6.28 4.76 -18.05
N CYS A 68 6.18 5.24 -16.82
CA CYS A 68 6.00 6.67 -16.53
C CYS A 68 7.14 7.52 -17.12
N ILE A 69 8.39 7.09 -16.98
CA ILE A 69 9.55 7.78 -17.55
C ILE A 69 9.46 7.85 -19.08
N LYS A 70 9.05 6.75 -19.75
CA LYS A 70 8.84 6.71 -21.21
C LYS A 70 7.70 7.64 -21.66
N LEU A 71 6.67 7.83 -20.85
CA LEU A 71 5.63 8.84 -21.09
C LEU A 71 6.11 10.28 -20.90
N GLY A 72 7.33 10.49 -20.37
CA GLY A 72 7.94 11.80 -20.19
C GLY A 72 8.01 12.27 -18.73
N TRP A 73 7.58 11.45 -17.76
CA TRP A 73 7.67 11.79 -16.35
C TRP A 73 9.13 11.97 -15.91
N LYS A 74 9.38 13.05 -15.16
CA LYS A 74 10.71 13.41 -14.66
C LYS A 74 10.81 13.11 -13.17
N SER A 75 11.45 11.99 -12.86
CA SER A 75 11.74 11.56 -11.49
C SER A 75 13.01 12.24 -10.93
N LYS A 76 13.10 12.30 -9.60
CA LYS A 76 14.32 12.71 -8.87
C LYS A 76 15.31 11.55 -8.67
N GLY A 77 14.86 10.31 -8.86
CA GLY A 77 15.63 9.08 -8.70
C GLY A 77 15.90 8.72 -7.23
N THR A 78 14.99 9.07 -6.31
CA THR A 78 15.19 8.83 -4.87
C THR A 78 14.42 7.62 -4.34
N GLU A 79 14.79 7.18 -3.13
CA GLU A 79 14.19 6.03 -2.44
C GLU A 79 12.68 6.18 -2.17
N TRP A 80 12.18 7.42 -2.11
CA TRP A 80 10.82 7.75 -1.69
C TRP A 80 10.08 8.66 -2.69
N ASP A 81 10.46 8.60 -3.97
CA ASP A 81 9.73 9.33 -5.01
C ASP A 81 8.32 8.77 -5.18
N ILE A 82 7.30 9.62 -5.04
CA ILE A 82 5.90 9.27 -5.31
C ILE A 82 5.69 9.22 -6.82
N LEU A 83 5.10 8.12 -7.31
CA LEU A 83 4.73 7.97 -8.72
C LEU A 83 3.64 8.98 -9.13
N PRO A 84 3.65 9.45 -10.39
CA PRO A 84 2.55 10.25 -10.90
C PRO A 84 1.32 9.34 -11.06
N VAL A 85 0.14 9.92 -11.12
CA VAL A 85 -1.03 9.17 -11.55
C VAL A 85 -1.14 9.18 -13.05
N VAL A 86 -1.30 7.99 -13.64
CA VAL A 86 -1.45 7.81 -15.08
C VAL A 86 -2.88 7.36 -15.36
N VAL A 87 -3.58 8.10 -16.21
CA VAL A 87 -5.00 7.88 -16.50
C VAL A 87 -5.27 7.96 -17.99
N SER A 88 -6.21 7.13 -18.46
CA SER A 88 -6.82 7.23 -19.79
C SER A 88 -8.30 7.53 -19.61
N ALA A 89 -8.81 8.52 -20.34
CA ALA A 89 -10.22 8.86 -20.36
C ALA A 89 -10.81 8.51 -21.72
N ASN A 90 -11.97 7.85 -21.73
CA ASN A 90 -12.73 7.58 -22.96
C ASN A 90 -11.91 6.94 -24.09
N GLY A 91 -11.01 5.99 -23.76
CA GLY A 91 -10.18 5.29 -24.74
C GLY A 91 -8.97 6.06 -25.28
N HIS A 92 -8.74 7.31 -24.83
CA HIS A 92 -7.58 8.07 -25.25
C HIS A 92 -6.27 7.54 -24.64
N ASP A 93 -5.15 7.90 -25.29
CA ASP A 93 -3.81 7.59 -24.81
C ASP A 93 -3.61 8.06 -23.36
N PRO A 94 -2.77 7.35 -22.57
CA PRO A 94 -2.54 7.68 -21.18
C PRO A 94 -1.80 9.02 -21.03
N ASP A 95 -2.33 9.87 -20.15
CA ASP A 95 -1.64 11.06 -19.64
C ASP A 95 -1.25 10.86 -18.18
N TYR A 96 -0.14 11.49 -17.77
CA TYR A 96 0.34 11.47 -16.39
C TYR A 96 0.17 12.83 -15.70
N PHE A 97 -0.06 12.79 -14.39
CA PHE A 97 -0.24 13.97 -13.55
C PHE A 97 0.50 13.80 -12.22
N ASP A 98 1.34 14.77 -11.87
CA ASP A 98 1.97 14.82 -10.55
C ASP A 98 0.96 15.29 -9.49
N TYR A 99 1.00 14.68 -8.32
CA TYR A 99 0.17 15.10 -7.20
C TYR A 99 0.63 16.44 -6.62
N PRO A 100 -0.30 17.29 -6.14
CA PRO A 100 0.05 18.38 -5.24
C PRO A 100 0.71 17.80 -3.99
N SER A 101 1.89 18.31 -3.62
CA SER A 101 2.72 17.75 -2.54
C SER A 101 2.01 17.67 -1.18
N GLU A 102 1.12 18.61 -0.90
CA GLU A 102 0.33 18.72 0.33
C GLU A 102 -0.77 17.66 0.44
N LEU A 103 -1.08 16.97 -0.66
CA LEU A 103 -2.14 15.98 -0.73
C LEU A 103 -1.69 14.62 -0.18
N ILE A 104 -0.39 14.33 -0.25
CA ILE A 104 0.17 13.03 0.11
C ILE A 104 0.68 13.09 1.55
N LEU A 105 -0.05 12.45 2.46
CA LEU A 105 0.37 12.32 3.86
C LEU A 105 1.33 11.14 3.99
N GLU A 106 2.60 11.41 4.27
CA GLU A 106 3.61 10.40 4.60
C GLU A 106 3.86 10.32 6.12
N VAL A 107 4.15 9.11 6.58
CA VAL A 107 4.45 8.78 7.97
C VAL A 107 5.92 8.37 8.07
N PRO A 108 6.82 9.24 8.56
CA PRO A 108 8.19 8.84 8.87
C PRO A 108 8.19 7.91 10.09
N PHE A 109 8.98 6.84 10.02
CA PHE A 109 9.00 5.81 11.04
C PHE A 109 10.01 6.07 12.16
N SER A 110 9.60 5.69 13.36
CA SER A 110 10.35 5.79 14.60
C SER A 110 9.95 4.63 15.52
N HIS A 111 10.91 4.08 16.25
CA HIS A 111 10.65 3.04 17.23
C HIS A 111 10.52 3.64 18.64
N PRO A 112 9.60 3.15 19.50
CA PRO A 112 9.48 3.64 20.88
C PRO A 112 10.73 3.36 21.74
N GLN A 113 11.48 2.31 21.41
CA GLN A 113 12.70 1.90 22.13
C GLN A 113 14.01 2.17 21.34
N TYR A 114 14.07 1.79 20.06
CA TYR A 114 15.27 1.93 19.23
C TYR A 114 15.36 3.32 18.59
N LYS A 115 16.07 4.25 19.24
CA LYS A 115 16.26 5.61 18.73
C LYS A 115 16.88 5.66 17.32
N TRP A 116 17.79 4.74 17.02
CA TRP A 116 18.43 4.62 15.70
C TRP A 116 17.45 4.31 14.56
N PHE A 117 16.24 3.84 14.84
CA PHE A 117 15.27 3.49 13.80
C PHE A 117 14.85 4.73 12.99
N ALA A 118 14.72 5.89 13.64
CA ALA A 118 14.39 7.14 12.96
C ALA A 118 15.51 7.60 12.01
N GLU A 119 16.77 7.29 12.32
CA GLU A 119 17.94 7.64 11.51
C GLU A 119 17.98 6.87 10.18
N MET A 120 17.26 5.74 10.08
CA MET A 120 17.13 4.99 8.82
C MET A 120 16.28 5.72 7.77
N GLY A 121 15.56 6.79 8.15
CA GLY A 121 14.79 7.61 7.22
C GLY A 121 13.62 6.88 6.54
N LEU A 122 13.19 5.74 7.10
CA LEU A 122 12.08 4.95 6.59
C LEU A 122 10.77 5.72 6.71
N ARG A 123 9.88 5.55 5.73
CA ARG A 123 8.56 6.18 5.73
C ARG A 123 7.56 5.38 4.91
N TRP A 124 6.27 5.66 5.08
CA TRP A 124 5.22 5.12 4.22
C TRP A 124 4.07 6.12 4.07
N TYR A 125 3.40 6.12 2.93
CA TYR A 125 2.21 6.95 2.74
C TYR A 125 1.05 6.40 3.58
N ALA A 126 0.20 7.29 4.09
CA ALA A 126 -0.83 6.93 5.06
C ALA A 126 -2.03 6.21 4.43
N LEU A 127 -2.38 6.56 3.19
CA LEU A 127 -3.63 6.13 2.55
C LEU A 127 -3.39 4.96 1.58
N PRO A 128 -3.81 3.72 1.91
CA PRO A 128 -3.92 2.65 0.92
C PRO A 128 -5.13 2.91 0.02
N ALA A 129 -4.89 3.11 -1.28
CA ALA A 129 -5.93 3.35 -2.26
C ALA A 129 -5.69 2.47 -3.49
N VAL A 130 -6.47 1.39 -3.64
CA VAL A 130 -6.38 0.44 -4.77
C VAL A 130 -7.09 1.04 -5.97
N SER A 131 -6.45 1.01 -7.13
CA SER A 131 -6.97 1.60 -8.38
C SER A 131 -6.87 0.69 -9.61
N GLY A 132 -6.22 -0.48 -9.50
CA GLY A 132 -6.04 -1.43 -10.60
C GLY A 132 -7.15 -2.47 -10.77
N MET A 133 -8.31 -2.31 -10.15
CA MET A 133 -9.39 -3.31 -10.13
C MET A 133 -10.61 -2.89 -10.97
N LEU A 134 -11.30 -3.90 -11.53
CA LEU A 134 -12.59 -3.76 -12.19
C LEU A 134 -13.71 -3.86 -11.16
N PHE A 135 -14.64 -2.92 -11.15
CA PHE A 135 -15.87 -3.04 -10.37
C PHE A 135 -17.02 -3.47 -11.29
N ASP A 136 -17.61 -4.63 -11.01
CA ASP A 136 -18.79 -5.14 -11.72
C ASP A 136 -20.02 -5.04 -10.81
N CYS A 137 -21.08 -4.43 -11.31
CA CYS A 137 -22.36 -4.35 -10.62
C CYS A 137 -23.49 -4.65 -11.60
N GLY A 138 -24.10 -5.83 -11.46
CA GLY A 138 -25.25 -6.22 -12.29
C GLY A 138 -24.91 -6.38 -13.77
N GLY A 139 -23.66 -6.76 -14.11
CA GLY A 139 -23.18 -6.86 -15.49
C GLY A 139 -22.70 -5.53 -16.08
N ILE A 140 -22.83 -4.42 -15.34
CA ILE A 140 -22.23 -3.14 -15.69
C ILE A 140 -20.80 -3.11 -15.17
N GLN A 141 -19.86 -2.81 -16.05
CA GLN A 141 -18.43 -2.86 -15.77
C GLN A 141 -17.84 -1.45 -15.65
N PHE A 142 -17.19 -1.14 -14.53
CA PHE A 142 -16.50 0.11 -14.28
C PHE A 142 -14.98 -0.14 -14.25
N THR A 143 -14.32 0.22 -15.35
CA THR A 143 -12.92 -0.14 -15.65
C THR A 143 -11.89 0.78 -15.00
N ALA A 144 -12.33 1.95 -14.52
CA ALA A 144 -11.58 2.82 -13.63
C ALA A 144 -12.37 3.03 -12.35
N THR A 145 -11.91 2.37 -11.28
CA THR A 145 -12.39 2.63 -9.93
C THR A 145 -11.21 2.75 -8.98
N SER A 146 -11.32 3.64 -8.01
CA SER A 146 -10.37 3.71 -6.91
C SER A 146 -11.12 3.64 -5.60
N PHE A 147 -10.71 2.75 -4.72
CA PHE A 147 -11.24 2.65 -3.37
C PHE A 147 -10.11 2.64 -2.34
N SER A 148 -10.38 3.25 -1.20
CA SER A 148 -9.42 3.40 -0.11
C SER A 148 -10.03 3.05 1.23
N GLY A 149 -9.16 2.68 2.17
CA GLY A 149 -9.47 2.47 3.57
C GLY A 149 -8.32 2.96 4.43
N TRP A 150 -7.89 2.13 5.36
CA TRP A 150 -6.70 2.36 6.17
C TRP A 150 -5.90 1.07 6.28
N TYR A 151 -4.60 1.21 6.56
CA TYR A 151 -3.70 0.07 6.63
C TYR A 151 -3.98 -0.80 7.86
N MET A 152 -3.85 -2.11 7.67
CA MET A 152 -3.40 -3.01 8.72
C MET A 152 -1.87 -2.97 8.79
N SER A 153 -1.32 -2.84 9.99
CA SER A 153 0.14 -2.68 10.22
C SER A 153 1.03 -3.68 9.47
N THR A 154 0.60 -4.95 9.37
CA THR A 154 1.36 -6.02 8.71
C THR A 154 1.45 -5.86 7.19
N GLU A 155 0.56 -5.09 6.56
CA GLU A 155 0.68 -4.74 5.14
C GLU A 155 1.93 -3.88 4.91
N ILE A 156 2.22 -2.95 5.81
CA ILE A 156 3.43 -2.14 5.73
C ILE A 156 4.62 -2.93 6.30
N GLY A 157 4.53 -3.32 7.57
CA GLY A 157 5.64 -3.87 8.33
C GLY A 157 6.13 -5.21 7.77
N CYS A 158 5.22 -6.13 7.46
CA CYS A 158 5.60 -7.45 6.94
C CYS A 158 5.76 -7.46 5.43
N ARG A 159 4.79 -6.92 4.68
CA ARG A 159 4.82 -7.03 3.22
C ARG A 159 5.73 -5.98 2.60
N ASN A 160 5.42 -4.69 2.77
CA ASN A 160 6.11 -3.63 2.06
C ASN A 160 7.57 -3.47 2.48
N LEU A 161 7.85 -3.55 3.79
CA LEU A 161 9.20 -3.36 4.32
C LEU A 161 10.04 -4.64 4.31
N CYS A 162 9.45 -5.82 4.53
CA CYS A 162 10.21 -7.06 4.75
C CYS A 162 10.15 -8.11 3.64
N ASP A 163 9.20 -8.06 2.70
CA ASP A 163 9.22 -9.03 1.58
C ASP A 163 10.53 -8.87 0.78
N ILE A 164 11.11 -9.99 0.37
CA ILE A 164 12.40 -10.05 -0.36
C ILE A 164 12.30 -9.33 -1.71
N ASN A 165 11.14 -9.41 -2.36
CA ASN A 165 10.85 -8.72 -3.62
C ASN A 165 10.28 -7.30 -3.42
N ARG A 166 10.43 -6.74 -2.22
CA ARG A 166 10.07 -5.35 -1.87
C ARG A 166 11.30 -4.67 -1.28
N ARG A 167 11.18 -3.97 -0.15
CA ARG A 167 12.31 -3.24 0.45
C ARG A 167 13.34 -4.13 1.16
N ASN A 168 12.98 -5.39 1.46
CA ASN A 168 13.87 -6.39 2.05
C ASN A 168 14.70 -5.90 3.26
N LEU A 169 14.06 -5.18 4.19
CA LEU A 169 14.74 -4.51 5.32
C LEU A 169 14.97 -5.40 6.53
N LEU A 170 14.58 -6.68 6.47
CA LEU A 170 14.63 -7.57 7.63
C LEU A 170 16.06 -7.78 8.14
N GLU A 171 17.02 -8.10 7.28
CA GLU A 171 18.41 -8.29 7.69
C GLU A 171 19.10 -6.98 8.12
N PRO A 172 19.00 -5.85 7.38
CA PRO A 172 19.55 -4.56 7.81
C PRO A 172 19.10 -4.12 9.21
N ILE A 173 17.81 -4.32 9.52
CA ILE A 173 17.25 -3.95 10.83
C ILE A 173 17.71 -4.94 11.91
N ALA A 174 17.76 -6.24 11.62
CA ALA A 174 18.27 -7.25 12.56
C ALA A 174 19.72 -6.99 12.99
N VAL A 175 20.58 -6.58 12.05
CA VAL A 175 21.98 -6.21 12.33
C VAL A 175 22.04 -4.98 13.24
N LYS A 176 21.20 -3.95 13.01
CA LYS A 176 21.10 -2.77 13.89
C LYS A 176 20.57 -3.09 15.28
N MET A 177 19.75 -4.14 15.41
CA MET A 177 19.30 -4.68 16.69
C MET A 177 20.38 -5.52 17.41
N GLY A 178 21.51 -5.83 16.76
CA GLY A 178 22.56 -6.67 17.31
C GLY A 178 22.21 -8.17 17.35
N LEU A 179 21.30 -8.62 16.49
CA LEU A 179 20.91 -10.03 16.40
C LEU A 179 21.89 -10.85 15.53
N ASP A 180 22.07 -12.13 15.85
CA ASP A 180 22.85 -13.06 15.01
C ASP A 180 22.02 -13.52 13.80
N THR A 181 22.27 -12.91 12.64
CA THR A 181 21.55 -13.21 11.39
C THR A 181 22.00 -14.50 10.70
N ARG A 182 23.06 -15.16 11.18
CA ARG A 182 23.63 -16.36 10.55
C ARG A 182 22.86 -17.63 10.88
N ASN A 183 22.25 -17.68 12.07
CA ASN A 183 21.56 -18.87 12.55
C ASN A 183 20.03 -18.67 12.55
N PRO A 184 19.28 -19.35 11.66
CA PRO A 184 17.82 -19.26 11.63
C PRO A 184 17.13 -19.65 12.94
N THR A 185 17.71 -20.55 13.73
CA THR A 185 17.11 -21.02 14.99
C THR A 185 17.16 -19.99 16.11
N SER A 186 17.92 -18.90 15.94
CA SER A 186 17.89 -17.74 16.84
C SER A 186 16.58 -16.93 16.77
N LEU A 187 15.76 -17.23 15.75
CA LEU A 187 14.52 -16.53 15.40
C LEU A 187 14.74 -15.03 15.19
N TRP A 188 15.90 -14.66 14.63
CA TRP A 188 16.24 -13.26 14.38
C TRP A 188 15.23 -12.60 13.43
N LYS A 189 14.72 -13.35 12.45
CA LYS A 189 13.70 -12.87 11.50
C LYS A 189 12.42 -12.49 12.24
N ASP A 190 11.92 -13.39 13.07
CA ASP A 190 10.69 -13.22 13.83
C ASP A 190 10.81 -12.04 14.80
N LYS A 191 11.90 -11.98 15.58
CA LYS A 191 12.17 -10.87 16.50
C LYS A 191 12.20 -9.53 15.78
N THR A 192 12.93 -9.45 14.67
CA THR A 192 13.02 -8.22 13.88
C THR A 192 11.68 -7.82 13.30
N LEU A 193 10.92 -8.79 12.79
CA LEU A 193 9.63 -8.55 12.15
C LEU A 193 8.59 -7.99 13.14
N VAL A 194 8.62 -8.46 14.40
CA VAL A 194 7.81 -7.90 15.48
C VAL A 194 8.18 -6.43 15.74
N GLU A 195 9.46 -6.11 15.92
CA GLU A 195 9.91 -4.73 16.19
C GLU A 195 9.60 -3.77 15.03
N ILE A 196 9.67 -4.24 13.78
CA ILE A 196 9.25 -3.44 12.61
C ILE A 196 7.76 -3.10 12.68
N ASN A 197 6.90 -4.07 13.02
CA ASN A 197 5.46 -3.81 13.16
C ASN A 197 5.16 -2.88 14.34
N ILE A 198 5.91 -3.00 15.44
CA ILE A 198 5.84 -2.05 16.57
C ILE A 198 6.21 -0.64 16.10
N ALA A 199 7.29 -0.48 15.32
CA ALA A 199 7.70 0.81 14.77
C ALA A 199 6.59 1.44 13.92
N VAL A 200 5.97 0.65 13.04
CA VAL A 200 4.88 1.10 12.15
C VAL A 200 3.69 1.57 12.97
N LEU A 201 3.18 0.73 13.89
CA LEU A 201 2.04 1.07 14.76
C LEU A 201 2.32 2.33 15.58
N HIS A 202 3.46 2.38 16.26
CA HIS A 202 3.87 3.53 17.07
C HIS A 202 3.93 4.83 16.25
N SER A 203 4.48 4.76 15.04
CA SER A 203 4.67 5.94 14.20
C SER A 203 3.36 6.53 13.66
N PHE A 204 2.40 5.67 13.32
CA PHE A 204 1.06 6.09 12.92
C PHE A 204 0.28 6.64 14.12
N GLN A 205 0.27 5.92 15.24
CA GLN A 205 -0.46 6.30 16.46
C GLN A 205 0.05 7.62 17.06
N SER A 206 1.38 7.80 17.16
CA SER A 206 1.97 9.05 17.68
C SER A 206 1.64 10.30 16.85
N ARG A 207 1.19 10.11 15.60
CA ARG A 207 0.76 11.20 14.70
C ARG A 207 -0.75 11.28 14.51
N ASN A 208 -1.52 10.51 15.29
CA ASN A 208 -2.97 10.41 15.19
C ASN A 208 -3.47 10.01 13.78
N ILE A 209 -2.75 9.11 13.12
CA ILE A 209 -3.12 8.57 11.81
C ILE A 209 -3.75 7.19 12.00
N THR A 210 -4.90 6.97 11.37
CA THR A 210 -5.64 5.71 11.45
C THR A 210 -4.80 4.53 10.96
N ILE A 211 -4.65 3.54 11.82
CA ILE A 211 -4.03 2.24 11.53
C ILE A 211 -4.68 1.19 12.42
N VAL A 212 -4.69 -0.07 11.99
CA VAL A 212 -5.17 -1.18 12.82
C VAL A 212 -4.09 -2.25 12.95
N ASP A 213 -3.95 -2.84 14.14
CA ASP A 213 -3.12 -4.04 14.30
C ASP A 213 -3.87 -5.27 13.80
N HIS A 214 -3.13 -6.34 13.55
CA HIS A 214 -3.68 -7.54 12.93
C HIS A 214 -4.56 -8.37 13.87
N HIS A 215 -4.40 -8.28 15.20
CA HIS A 215 -5.28 -8.96 16.15
C HIS A 215 -6.65 -8.29 16.16
N THR A 216 -6.68 -6.97 16.34
CA THR A 216 -7.94 -6.20 16.32
C THR A 216 -8.68 -6.35 14.98
N ALA A 217 -7.94 -6.35 13.86
CA ALA A 217 -8.52 -6.55 12.54
C ALA A 217 -9.18 -7.93 12.39
N SER A 218 -8.50 -9.00 12.83
CA SER A 218 -9.05 -10.37 12.80
C SER A 218 -10.28 -10.53 13.68
N GLU A 219 -10.25 -10.04 14.92
CA GLU A 219 -11.42 -10.10 15.80
C GLU A 219 -12.62 -9.34 15.22
N SER A 220 -12.38 -8.17 14.64
CA SER A 220 -13.41 -7.39 13.97
C SER A 220 -13.97 -8.12 12.74
N PHE A 221 -13.12 -8.81 11.99
CA PHE A 221 -13.53 -9.64 10.86
C PHE A 221 -14.39 -10.83 11.30
N MET A 222 -14.04 -11.52 12.40
CA MET A 222 -14.85 -12.62 12.94
C MET A 222 -16.23 -12.13 13.40
N LYS A 223 -16.31 -11.01 14.10
CA LYS A 223 -17.59 -10.39 14.47
C LYS A 223 -18.41 -9.98 13.24
N HIS A 224 -17.77 -9.45 12.21
CA HIS A 224 -18.45 -9.15 10.94
C HIS A 224 -19.02 -10.43 10.31
N TYR A 225 -18.25 -11.50 10.31
CA TYR A 225 -18.66 -12.80 9.79
C TYR A 225 -19.89 -13.35 10.52
N GLU A 226 -19.91 -13.28 11.86
CA GLU A 226 -21.05 -13.71 12.70
C GLU A 226 -22.31 -12.87 12.49
N ASN A 227 -22.17 -11.55 12.34
CA ASN A 227 -23.29 -10.62 12.20
C ASN A 227 -23.89 -10.57 10.78
N ALA A 228 -23.17 -11.07 9.77
CA ALA A 228 -23.66 -11.04 8.40
C ALA A 228 -24.90 -11.94 8.28
N PRO A 229 -26.03 -11.45 7.72
CA PRO A 229 -27.32 -12.19 7.65
C PRO A 229 -27.32 -13.43 6.73
N CYS A 230 -26.15 -13.99 6.40
CA CYS A 230 -25.91 -15.01 5.38
C CYS A 230 -25.41 -16.36 5.91
N CYS A 231 -25.52 -16.65 7.21
CA CYS A 231 -25.18 -17.97 7.78
C CYS A 231 -25.92 -19.18 7.16
N THR A 232 -26.79 -18.98 6.16
CA THR A 232 -27.51 -20.04 5.42
C THR A 232 -27.24 -20.11 3.91
N ARG A 233 -26.42 -19.23 3.29
CA ARG A 233 -26.07 -19.37 1.86
C ARG A 233 -24.58 -19.25 1.62
N SER A 234 -24.02 -20.37 1.18
CA SER A 234 -22.64 -20.59 0.71
C SER A 234 -22.09 -19.38 -0.04
N ARG A 235 -21.19 -18.62 0.58
CA ARG A 235 -20.34 -17.69 -0.16
C ARG A 235 -19.18 -18.44 -0.78
N ALA A 236 -18.89 -18.12 -2.04
CA ALA A 236 -17.53 -18.19 -2.56
C ALA A 236 -16.70 -17.17 -1.77
N GLY A 237 -16.10 -17.61 -0.67
CA GLY A 237 -15.25 -16.77 0.17
C GLY A 237 -13.93 -16.46 -0.56
N THR A 238 -13.37 -15.29 -0.28
CA THR A 238 -11.94 -15.03 -0.50
C THR A 238 -11.13 -16.20 0.02
N SER A 239 -10.19 -16.71 -0.79
CA SER A 239 -9.37 -17.86 -0.38
C SER A 239 -8.79 -17.62 1.01
N PRO A 240 -8.80 -18.62 1.92
CA PRO A 240 -8.23 -18.50 3.26
C PRO A 240 -6.80 -17.94 3.27
N SER A 241 -6.06 -18.10 2.17
CA SER A 241 -4.72 -17.53 1.96
C SER A 241 -4.65 -15.99 2.01
N TRP A 242 -5.73 -15.28 1.73
CA TRP A 242 -5.79 -13.81 1.74
C TRP A 242 -6.30 -13.24 3.07
N THR A 243 -7.14 -13.98 3.78
CA THR A 243 -7.63 -13.58 5.11
C THR A 243 -6.69 -14.01 6.23
N THR A 244 -5.76 -14.95 5.97
CA THR A 244 -4.77 -15.40 6.97
C THR A 244 -3.63 -14.40 7.12
N ILE A 245 -3.40 -13.94 8.35
CA ILE A 245 -2.27 -13.08 8.71
C ILE A 245 -0.96 -13.87 8.62
N ARG A 246 0.05 -13.30 7.96
CA ARG A 246 1.34 -13.96 7.73
C ARG A 246 2.28 -13.99 8.94
N LEU A 247 2.04 -13.18 9.99
CA LEU A 247 2.92 -13.06 11.16
C LEU A 247 2.48 -13.88 12.37
N ALA A 248 1.19 -14.01 12.62
CA ALA A 248 0.65 -14.57 13.85
C ALA A 248 -0.61 -15.39 13.55
N ARG A 249 -0.41 -16.65 13.14
CA ARG A 249 -1.47 -17.57 12.71
C ARG A 249 -2.16 -18.32 13.87
N ALA A 250 -1.55 -18.35 15.05
CA ALA A 250 -1.93 -19.25 16.14
C ALA A 250 -2.88 -18.64 17.19
N LEU A 251 -3.52 -17.51 16.88
CA LEU A 251 -4.54 -16.84 17.69
C LEU A 251 -5.77 -16.57 16.82
#